data_AF-A0A522FN29-F1
#
_entry.id   AF-A0A522FN29-F1
#
_cell.length_a   1.000
_cell.length_b   1.000
_cell.length_c   1.000
_cell.angle_alpha   90.00
_cell.angle_beta   90.00
_cell.angle_gamma   90.00
#
_symmetry.space_group_name_H-M   'P 1'
#
loop_
_entity.id
_entity.type
_entity.pdbx_description
1 polymer ?
#
loop_
_entity_poly.entity_id
_entity_poly.type
_entity_poly.pdbx_seq_one_letter_code
_entity_poly.pdbx_strand_id
1 'polypeptide(L)' 'MMNENTENTEWTKRNVVEEPRLSELKELYEELGFEVRLEDCTEGDFQEDGCNECIKGFAGRYKVIYTKPK' A
#
# COMPACT_ATOMS: atom_id res chain seq x y z
N MET A 1 -16.85 4.06 -32.54
CA MET A 1 -16.09 5.30 -32.18
C MET A 1 -14.77 4.85 -31.59
N MET A 2 -13.70 5.56 -31.97
CA MET A 2 -12.30 5.24 -31.72
C MET A 2 -11.94 5.17 -30.21
N ASN A 3 -11.07 4.20 -29.93
CA ASN A 3 -9.87 4.20 -29.08
C ASN A 3 -9.96 4.74 -27.65
N GLU A 4 -9.61 3.86 -26.69
CA GLU A 4 -8.61 4.19 -25.66
C GLU A 4 -7.94 2.88 -25.18
N ASN A 5 -6.69 2.68 -25.60
CA ASN A 5 -5.77 1.75 -24.97
C ASN A 5 -5.41 2.34 -23.60
N THR A 6 -5.91 1.76 -22.52
CA THR A 6 -5.33 1.97 -21.19
C THR A 6 -4.72 0.67 -20.73
N GLU A 7 -3.40 0.57 -20.86
CA GLU A 7 -2.57 -0.36 -20.09
C GLU A 7 -2.74 0.01 -18.61
N ASN A 8 -3.85 -0.44 -18.03
CA ASN A 8 -4.26 -0.10 -16.69
C ASN A 8 -3.56 -1.05 -15.72
N THR A 9 -2.27 -0.81 -15.43
CA THR A 9 -1.58 -1.52 -14.34
C THR A 9 -2.10 -0.98 -13.01
N GLU A 10 -3.26 -1.48 -12.58
CA GLU A 10 -3.88 -1.07 -11.32
C GLU A 10 -2.98 -1.45 -10.13
N TRP A 11 -2.65 -0.44 -9.32
CA TRP A 11 -1.89 -0.64 -8.09
C TRP A 11 -2.71 -1.45 -7.09
N THR A 12 -2.16 -2.57 -6.62
CA THR A 12 -2.80 -3.44 -5.64
C THR A 12 -2.36 -3.07 -4.23
N LYS A 13 -3.29 -2.72 -3.35
CA LYS A 13 -3.04 -2.51 -1.91
C LYS A 13 -2.67 -3.86 -1.27
N ARG A 14 -1.56 -3.90 -0.51
CA ARG A 14 -1.03 -5.13 0.11
C ARG A 14 -1.14 -5.12 1.63
N ASN A 15 -0.41 -4.21 2.28
CA ASN A 15 -0.23 -4.22 3.72
C ASN A 15 -0.26 -2.80 4.29
N VAL A 16 -0.64 -2.67 5.56
CA VAL A 16 -0.45 -1.45 6.35
C VAL A 16 0.53 -1.81 7.47
N VAL A 17 1.76 -1.31 7.39
CA VAL A 17 2.87 -1.73 8.28
C VAL A 17 3.80 -0.57 8.61
N GLU A 18 4.56 -0.73 9.68
CA GLU A 18 5.61 0.18 10.11
C GLU A 18 6.99 -0.46 10.00
N GLU A 19 8.03 0.31 10.31
CA GLU A 19 9.40 -0.21 10.37
C GLU A 19 9.62 -1.19 11.54
N PRO A 20 10.52 -2.18 11.40
CA PRO A 20 11.39 -2.44 10.23
C PRO A 20 10.71 -3.24 9.10
N ARG A 21 9.49 -3.74 9.36
CA ARG A 21 8.79 -4.63 8.42
C ARG A 21 8.43 -3.94 7.10
N LEU A 22 8.21 -2.64 7.13
CA LEU A 22 7.98 -1.82 5.94
C LEU A 22 9.15 -1.93 4.95
N SER A 23 10.38 -1.70 5.42
CA SER A 23 11.58 -1.83 4.59
C SER A 23 11.80 -3.25 4.09
N GLU A 24 11.65 -4.26 4.97
CA GLU A 24 11.78 -5.68 4.59
C GLU A 24 10.82 -6.09 3.46
N LEU A 25 9.54 -5.68 3.56
CA LEU A 25 8.54 -6.02 2.55
C LEU A 25 8.73 -5.25 1.25
N LYS A 26 9.18 -3.98 1.32
CA LYS A 26 9.51 -3.21 0.12
C LYS A 26 10.58 -3.92 -0.70
N GLU A 27 11.69 -4.29 -0.06
CA GLU A 27 12.80 -4.99 -0.71
C GLU A 27 12.33 -6.32 -1.31
N LEU A 28 11.59 -7.12 -0.54
CA LEU A 28 11.04 -8.39 -1.02
C LEU A 28 10.16 -8.22 -2.27
N TYR A 29 9.24 -7.25 -2.29
CA TYR A 29 8.40 -7.02 -3.47
C TYR A 29 9.20 -6.51 -4.67
N GLU A 30 10.20 -5.65 -4.45
CA GLU A 30 11.09 -5.18 -5.51
C GLU A 30 11.89 -6.32 -6.13
N GLU A 31 12.39 -7.26 -5.33
CA GLU A 31 13.09 -8.49 -5.74
C GLU A 31 12.18 -9.46 -6.50
N LEU A 32 10.91 -9.57 -6.11
CA LEU A 32 9.90 -10.38 -6.79
C LEU A 32 9.42 -9.79 -8.12
N GLY A 33 9.97 -8.65 -8.55
CA GLY A 33 9.65 -8.04 -9.83
C GLY A 33 8.43 -7.10 -9.80
N PHE A 34 8.05 -6.59 -8.63
CA PHE A 34 7.02 -5.56 -8.52
C PHE A 34 7.63 -4.16 -8.47
N GLU A 35 6.87 -3.17 -8.93
CA GLU A 35 7.06 -1.79 -8.48
C GLU A 35 6.33 -1.60 -7.16
N VAL A 36 6.95 -0.88 -6.22
CA VAL A 36 6.41 -0.64 -4.88
C VAL A 36 6.16 0.85 -4.69
N ARG A 37 4.97 1.20 -4.23
CA ARG A 37 4.59 2.55 -3.83
C ARG A 37 4.16 2.53 -2.37
N LEU A 38 4.73 3.43 -1.58
CA LEU A 38 4.41 3.59 -0.16
C LEU A 38 3.59 4.87 0.03
N GLU A 39 2.48 4.77 0.74
CA GLU A 39 1.62 5.91 1.06
C GLU A 39 1.39 6.03 2.56
N ASP A 40 1.09 7.24 3.02
CA ASP A 40 0.65 7.45 4.39
C ASP A 40 -0.67 6.76 4.65
N CYS A 41 -0.76 6.09 5.80
CA CYS A 41 -2.01 5.46 6.18
C CYS A 41 -3.04 6.50 6.60
N THR A 42 -4.24 6.38 6.05
CA THR A 42 -5.40 7.22 6.33
C THR A 42 -6.47 6.44 7.10
N GLU A 43 -7.45 7.12 7.70
CA GLU A 43 -8.53 6.45 8.44
C GLU A 43 -9.35 5.49 7.56
N GLY A 44 -9.47 5.79 6.26
CA GLY A 44 -10.15 4.94 5.28
C GLY A 44 -9.40 3.67 4.91
N ASP A 45 -8.15 3.49 5.39
CA ASP A 45 -7.40 2.26 5.16
C ASP A 45 -7.78 1.12 6.12
N PHE A 46 -8.53 1.42 7.18
CA PHE A 46 -9.01 0.48 8.17
C PHE A 46 -10.47 0.12 7.91
N GLN A 47 -10.82 -1.14 8.18
CA GLN A 47 -12.23 -1.58 8.13
C GLN A 47 -13.08 -0.74 9.08
N GLU A 48 -14.30 -0.40 8.65
CA GLU A 48 -15.24 0.46 9.37
C GLU A 48 -15.71 -0.12 10.72
N ASP A 49 -15.31 -1.35 11.04
CA ASP A 49 -15.74 -2.16 12.18
C ASP A 49 -15.16 -1.71 13.54
N GLY A 50 -14.60 -0.50 13.63
CA GLY A 50 -14.03 0.05 14.87
C GLY A 50 -12.61 -0.43 15.20
N CYS A 51 -11.95 -1.17 14.30
CA CYS A 51 -10.57 -1.64 14.47
C CYS A 51 -9.52 -0.56 14.08
N ASN A 52 -9.81 0.71 14.34
CA ASN A 52 -8.98 1.86 13.98
C ASN A 52 -8.53 2.72 15.19
N GLU A 53 -9.03 2.41 16.39
CA GLU A 53 -8.68 3.15 17.62
C GLU A 53 -7.19 3.08 17.96
N CYS A 54 -6.56 1.91 17.77
CA CYS A 54 -5.14 1.74 17.99
C CYS A 54 -4.28 2.60 17.05
N ILE A 55 -4.79 3.02 15.89
CA ILE A 55 -3.99 3.63 14.82
C ILE A 55 -4.15 5.14 14.72
N LYS A 56 -5.28 5.68 15.21
CA LYS A 56 -5.49 7.13 15.37
C LYS A 56 -4.37 7.82 16.16
N GLY A 57 -3.70 7.12 17.07
CA GLY A 57 -2.56 7.64 17.85
C GLY A 57 -1.19 7.53 17.16
N PHE A 58 -1.09 6.87 16.01
CA PHE A 58 0.17 6.60 15.30
C PHE A 58 0.16 7.08 13.84
N ALA A 59 -0.63 8.12 13.55
CA ALA A 59 -0.62 8.77 12.23
C ALA A 59 0.82 9.10 11.81
N GLY A 60 1.25 8.58 10.65
CA GLY A 60 2.60 8.73 10.10
C GLY A 60 3.61 7.62 10.44
N ARG A 61 3.32 6.76 11.42
CA ARG A 61 4.18 5.61 11.78
C ARG A 61 3.94 4.41 10.85
N TYR A 62 2.69 4.21 10.44
CA TYR A 62 2.29 3.17 9.51
C TYR A 62 2.20 3.71 8.08
N LYS A 63 2.66 2.92 7.11
CA LYS A 63 2.53 3.17 5.69
C LYS A 63 1.75 2.05 5.02
N VAL A 64 1.04 2.40 3.96
CA VAL A 64 0.34 1.44 3.09
C VAL A 64 1.27 1.07 1.94
N ILE A 65 1.49 -0.23 1.74
CA ILE A 65 2.26 -0.78 0.62
C ILE A 65 1.31 -1.07 -0.54
N TYR A 66 1.57 -0.45 -1.69
CA TYR A 66 0.95 -0.77 -2.97
C TYR A 66 1.98 -1.41 -3.91
N THR A 67 1.54 -2.41 -4.68
CA THR A 67 2.38 -3.09 -5.67
C THR A 67 1.70 -3.14 -7.03
N LYS A 68 2.45 -3.00 -8.11
CA LYS A 68 2.02 -3.41 -9.45
C LYS A 68 3.12 -4.25 -10.11
N PRO A 69 2.78 -5.22 -10.98
CA PRO A 69 3.78 -5.92 -11.77
C PRO A 69 4.61 -4.92 -12.60
N LYS A 70 5.92 -5.16 -12.70
CA LYS A 70 6.80 -4.48 -13.66
C LYS A 70 6.52 -4.94 -15.08
#